data_AF-A0A2D5MR39-F1
#
_entry.id   AF-A0A2D5MR39-F1
#
_cell.length_a   1.000
_cell.length_b   1.000
_cell.length_c   1.000
_cell.angle_alpha   90.00
_cell.angle_beta   90.00
_cell.angle_gamma   90.00
#
_symmetry.space_group_name_H-M   'P 1'
#
loop_
_entity.id
_entity.type
_entity.pdbx_description
1 polymer ?
#
loop_
_entity_poly.entity_id
_entity_poly.type
_entity_poly.pdbx_seq_one_letter_code
_entity_poly.pdbx_strand_id
1 'polypeptide(L)'
;MKKIFPILVMLVACVFAPQVQAQATLADRIAEAQAEWLIKSWEADVDGSKISLSFKWVIKGHVIATHFKSNDSETYSLIAVNPESGEVEQSGYSSSGRKSSGSWGPKDEMPFLKLTSKDGEGNSQSMGVGFRLIDENNLELQIFNVDASGTVADFSEMSLEMKSVKPKK
;
A
#
# COMPACT_ATOMS: atom_id res chain seq x y z
N MET A 1 -47.46 -12.43 58.46
CA MET A 1 -46.37 -11.54 58.02
C MET A 1 -45.05 -12.02 58.61
N LYS A 2 -44.12 -12.46 57.74
CA LYS A 2 -42.64 -12.40 57.84
C LYS A 2 -42.09 -13.36 56.79
N LYS A 3 -41.80 -12.82 55.59
CA LYS A 3 -41.10 -13.55 54.54
C LYS A 3 -39.61 -13.31 54.72
N ILE A 4 -38.87 -14.39 54.90
CA ILE A 4 -37.41 -14.42 54.90
C ILE A 4 -37.00 -14.56 53.44
N PHE A 5 -36.23 -13.63 52.90
CA PHE A 5 -35.62 -13.76 51.57
C PHE A 5 -34.11 -13.78 51.72
N PRO A 6 -33.41 -14.85 51.28
CA PRO A 6 -31.98 -14.92 51.35
C PRO A 6 -31.32 -14.12 50.22
N ILE A 7 -30.17 -13.57 50.54
CA ILE A 7 -29.21 -12.89 49.69
C ILE A 7 -28.74 -13.84 48.58
N LEU A 8 -28.82 -13.43 47.31
CA LEU A 8 -28.11 -14.05 46.21
C LEU A 8 -27.21 -12.99 45.55
N VAL A 9 -25.94 -12.95 45.97
CA VAL A 9 -24.88 -12.18 45.30
C VAL A 9 -24.48 -12.97 44.06
N MET A 10 -24.92 -12.50 42.90
CA MET A 10 -24.52 -13.06 41.61
C MET A 10 -23.17 -12.43 41.20
N LEU A 11 -22.09 -13.16 41.46
CA LEU A 11 -20.74 -12.87 40.98
C LEU A 11 -20.68 -13.16 39.48
N VAL A 12 -20.74 -12.12 38.65
CA VAL A 12 -20.43 -12.22 37.22
C VAL A 12 -18.91 -12.18 37.08
N ALA A 13 -18.30 -13.35 36.96
CA ALA A 13 -16.90 -13.49 36.58
C ALA A 13 -16.78 -13.22 35.06
N CYS A 14 -16.47 -11.98 34.68
CA CYS A 14 -16.00 -11.68 33.33
C CYS A 14 -14.60 -12.30 33.16
N VAL A 15 -14.56 -13.47 32.53
CA VAL A 15 -13.31 -14.13 32.13
C VAL A 15 -12.73 -13.32 30.96
N PHE A 16 -11.82 -12.40 31.25
CA PHE A 16 -11.01 -11.73 30.23
C PHE A 16 -9.99 -12.74 29.69
N ALA A 17 -10.40 -13.54 28.69
CA ALA A 17 -9.42 -14.21 27.85
C ALA A 17 -8.70 -13.11 27.04
N PRO A 18 -7.36 -13.09 26.98
CA PRO A 18 -6.66 -12.20 26.06
C PRO A 18 -7.06 -12.62 24.64
N GLN A 19 -7.89 -11.82 23.99
CA GLN A 19 -8.11 -11.94 22.57
C GLN A 19 -6.78 -11.58 21.91
N VAL A 20 -6.01 -12.60 21.51
CA VAL A 20 -4.94 -12.41 20.54
C VAL A 20 -5.66 -11.92 19.28
N GLN A 21 -5.77 -10.60 19.10
CA GLN A 21 -6.21 -10.05 17.83
C GLN A 21 -5.17 -10.51 16.81
N ALA A 22 -5.56 -11.44 15.94
CA ALA A 22 -4.75 -11.81 14.79
C ALA A 22 -4.39 -10.50 14.07
N GLN A 23 -3.10 -10.30 13.81
CA GLN A 23 -2.64 -9.13 13.08
C GLN A 23 -3.33 -9.09 11.71
N ALA A 24 -3.91 -7.95 11.37
CA ALA A 24 -4.61 -7.76 10.10
C ALA A 24 -3.69 -8.11 8.93
N THR A 25 -4.20 -8.88 7.97
CA THR A 25 -3.45 -9.29 6.78
C THR A 25 -3.33 -8.13 5.79
N LEU A 26 -2.46 -8.26 4.78
CA LEU A 26 -2.38 -7.25 3.72
C LEU A 26 -3.71 -7.14 2.96
N ALA A 27 -4.43 -8.26 2.76
CA ALA A 27 -5.76 -8.23 2.15
C ALA A 27 -6.76 -7.43 3.00
N ASP A 28 -6.75 -7.60 4.32
CA ASP A 28 -7.62 -6.82 5.22
C ASP A 28 -7.33 -5.33 5.11
N ARG A 29 -6.04 -4.94 5.11
CA ARG A 29 -5.62 -3.54 4.92
C ARG A 29 -6.08 -2.96 3.58
N ILE A 30 -6.00 -3.73 2.51
CA ILE A 30 -6.43 -3.31 1.18
C ILE A 30 -7.96 -3.13 1.14
N ALA A 31 -8.72 -4.02 1.78
CA ALA A 31 -10.16 -3.94 1.86
C ALA A 31 -10.64 -2.75 2.72
N GLU A 32 -9.99 -2.51 3.86
CA GLU A 32 -10.20 -1.32 4.70
C GLU A 32 -9.98 -0.03 3.89
N ALA A 33 -8.97 -0.01 3.02
CA ALA A 33 -8.65 1.11 2.14
C ALA A 33 -9.47 1.14 0.82
N GLN A 34 -10.33 0.15 0.58
CA GLN A 34 -11.10 -0.02 -0.67
C GLN A 34 -10.20 0.05 -1.93
N ALA A 35 -9.02 -0.58 -1.86
CA ALA A 35 -7.94 -0.45 -2.83
C ALA A 35 -7.73 -1.72 -3.69
N GLU A 36 -8.62 -2.70 -3.64
CA GLU A 36 -8.51 -3.97 -4.40
C GLU A 36 -8.42 -3.74 -5.90
N TRP A 37 -9.02 -2.66 -6.38
CA TRP A 37 -8.97 -2.24 -7.76
C TRP A 37 -7.53 -2.01 -8.24
N LEU A 38 -6.57 -1.70 -7.37
CA LEU A 38 -5.18 -1.47 -7.77
C LEU A 38 -4.48 -2.76 -8.21
N ILE A 39 -4.97 -3.93 -7.76
CA ILE A 39 -4.37 -5.26 -7.97
C ILE A 39 -4.64 -5.78 -9.38
N LYS A 40 -4.02 -5.14 -10.35
CA LYS A 40 -4.01 -5.53 -11.76
C LYS A 40 -2.74 -4.99 -12.44
N SER A 41 -2.66 -5.14 -13.76
CA SER A 41 -1.65 -4.50 -14.59
C SER A 41 -2.21 -3.25 -15.23
N TRP A 42 -1.40 -2.21 -15.31
CA TRP A 42 -1.69 -0.88 -15.85
C TRP A 42 -0.59 -0.50 -16.84
N GLU A 43 -0.97 0.15 -17.94
CA GLU A 43 -0.06 0.61 -18.98
C GLU A 43 -0.43 2.02 -19.46
N ALA A 44 0.59 2.80 -19.81
CA ALA A 44 0.44 4.10 -20.45
C ALA A 44 1.50 4.27 -21.54
N ASP A 45 1.21 5.16 -22.48
CA ASP A 45 2.18 5.66 -23.46
C ASP A 45 2.24 7.18 -23.28
N VAL A 46 3.41 7.68 -22.91
CA VAL A 46 3.65 9.10 -22.65
C VAL A 46 4.78 9.53 -23.57
N ASP A 47 4.46 10.35 -24.58
CA ASP A 47 5.42 10.86 -25.54
C ASP A 47 6.29 9.76 -26.19
N GLY A 48 5.70 8.59 -26.48
CA GLY A 48 6.40 7.45 -27.06
C GLY A 48 7.14 6.57 -26.03
N SER A 49 7.07 6.91 -24.75
CA SER A 49 7.58 6.10 -23.65
C SER A 49 6.51 5.20 -23.10
N LYS A 50 6.73 3.88 -23.21
CA LYS A 50 5.83 2.88 -22.63
C LYS A 50 6.11 2.73 -21.16
N ILE A 51 5.08 2.92 -20.36
CA ILE A 51 5.12 2.75 -18.91
C ILE A 51 4.19 1.60 -18.56
N SER A 52 4.66 0.65 -17.76
CA SER A 52 3.83 -0.38 -17.16
C SER A 52 4.02 -0.44 -15.65
N LEU A 53 2.92 -0.73 -14.96
CA LEU A 53 2.88 -0.90 -13.52
C LEU A 53 1.96 -2.08 -13.22
N SER A 54 2.42 -3.05 -12.47
CA SER A 54 1.58 -4.19 -12.08
C SER A 54 1.66 -4.50 -10.60
N PHE A 55 0.53 -4.91 -10.04
CA PHE A 55 0.35 -5.36 -8.68
C PHE A 55 -0.22 -6.78 -8.72
N LYS A 56 0.48 -7.75 -8.16
CA LYS A 56 0.08 -9.17 -8.20
C LYS A 56 0.31 -9.83 -6.86
N TRP A 57 -0.67 -10.58 -6.38
CA TRP A 57 -0.47 -11.49 -5.26
C TRP A 57 0.62 -12.51 -5.61
N VAL A 58 1.69 -12.56 -4.82
CA VAL A 58 2.69 -13.64 -4.83
C VAL A 58 2.50 -14.59 -3.65
N ILE A 59 1.95 -14.09 -2.55
CA ILE A 59 1.36 -14.89 -1.47
C ILE A 59 -0.02 -14.31 -1.20
N LYS A 60 -1.07 -15.05 -1.55
CA LYS A 60 -2.45 -14.57 -1.48
C LYS A 60 -2.75 -14.06 -0.07
N GLY A 61 -3.24 -12.82 0.03
CA GLY A 61 -3.61 -12.18 1.29
C GLY A 61 -2.47 -11.53 2.06
N HIS A 62 -1.21 -11.83 1.74
CA HIS A 62 -0.07 -11.44 2.57
C HIS A 62 1.01 -10.65 1.83
N VAL A 63 1.31 -11.00 0.57
CA VAL A 63 2.41 -10.37 -0.16
C VAL A 63 2.01 -10.09 -1.60
N ILE A 64 2.16 -8.83 -1.99
CA ILE A 64 2.00 -8.36 -3.37
C ILE A 64 3.37 -8.07 -3.96
N ALA A 65 3.63 -8.54 -5.18
CA ALA A 65 4.71 -8.03 -5.99
C ALA A 65 4.26 -6.82 -6.80
N THR A 66 5.09 -5.78 -6.82
CA THR A 66 4.96 -4.66 -7.74
C THR A 66 6.06 -4.71 -8.78
N HIS A 67 5.69 -4.47 -10.04
CA HIS A 67 6.64 -4.36 -11.13
C HIS A 67 6.34 -3.11 -11.94
N PHE A 68 7.26 -2.14 -11.86
CA PHE A 68 7.25 -0.93 -12.64
C PHE A 68 8.29 -1.06 -13.76
N LYS A 69 7.92 -0.65 -14.98
CA LYS A 69 8.83 -0.60 -16.11
C LYS A 69 8.54 0.64 -16.96
N SER A 70 9.60 1.31 -17.35
CA SER A 70 9.64 2.40 -18.33
C SER A 70 10.73 2.08 -19.36
N ASN A 71 10.97 2.99 -20.30
CA ASN A 71 12.09 2.85 -21.24
C ASN A 71 13.45 2.86 -20.53
N ASP A 72 13.60 3.68 -19.48
CA ASP A 72 14.90 3.95 -18.86
C ASP A 72 15.11 3.21 -17.53
N SER A 73 14.03 2.74 -16.90
CA SER A 73 14.07 2.17 -15.56
C SER A 73 13.10 1.01 -15.40
N GLU A 74 13.50 0.02 -14.65
CA GLU A 74 12.68 -1.13 -14.25
C GLU A 74 12.89 -1.35 -12.76
N THR A 75 11.81 -1.55 -12.00
CA THR A 75 11.85 -1.78 -10.55
C THR A 75 10.90 -2.90 -10.18
N TYR A 76 11.39 -3.82 -9.36
CA TYR A 76 10.61 -4.90 -8.78
C TYR A 76 10.61 -4.77 -7.26
N SER A 77 9.45 -4.86 -6.62
CA SER A 77 9.33 -4.73 -5.16
C SER A 77 8.29 -5.70 -4.61
N LEU A 78 8.33 -5.89 -3.30
CA LEU A 78 7.33 -6.63 -2.52
C LEU A 78 6.67 -5.68 -1.54
N ILE A 79 5.35 -5.81 -1.41
CA ILE A 79 4.51 -5.13 -0.41
C ILE A 79 4.02 -6.17 0.58
N ALA A 80 4.16 -5.90 1.88
CA ALA A 80 3.71 -6.75 2.96
C ALA A 80 3.34 -5.91 4.20
N VAL A 81 2.62 -6.52 5.14
CA VAL A 81 2.44 -5.95 6.49
C VAL A 81 3.68 -6.28 7.32
N ASN A 82 4.31 -5.26 7.90
CA ASN A 82 5.41 -5.45 8.85
C ASN A 82 4.85 -6.07 10.14
N PRO A 83 5.37 -7.23 10.60
CA PRO A 83 4.85 -7.93 11.78
C PRO A 83 5.06 -7.17 13.09
N GLU A 84 6.04 -6.29 13.17
CA GLU A 84 6.36 -5.51 14.37
C GLU A 84 5.53 -4.22 14.46
N SER A 85 5.47 -3.44 13.37
CA SER A 85 4.77 -2.15 13.36
C SER A 85 3.28 -2.26 12.99
N GLY A 86 2.89 -3.32 12.26
CA GLY A 86 1.56 -3.44 11.69
C GLY A 86 1.30 -2.54 10.47
N GLU A 87 2.31 -1.80 10.02
CA GLU A 87 2.25 -0.92 8.85
C GLU A 87 2.43 -1.70 7.54
N VAL A 88 1.90 -1.16 6.45
CA VAL A 88 2.11 -1.71 5.11
C VAL A 88 3.37 -1.09 4.52
N GLU A 89 4.36 -1.93 4.22
CA GLU A 89 5.67 -1.51 3.74
C GLU A 89 5.96 -2.11 2.36
N GLN A 90 6.82 -1.43 1.60
CA GLN A 90 7.33 -1.87 0.31
C GLN A 90 8.85 -1.89 0.32
N SER A 91 9.46 -2.91 -0.28
CA SER A 91 10.91 -2.99 -0.47
C SER A 91 11.24 -3.63 -1.81
N GLY A 92 12.23 -3.10 -2.52
CA GLY A 92 12.60 -3.60 -3.85
C GLY A 92 13.87 -3.01 -4.41
N TYR A 93 14.18 -3.40 -5.64
CA TYR A 93 15.38 -3.00 -6.35
C TYR A 93 15.07 -2.60 -7.78
N SER A 94 15.83 -1.64 -8.30
CA SER A 94 15.81 -1.26 -9.71
C SER A 94 16.82 -2.05 -10.53
N SER A 95 16.71 -1.96 -11.86
CA SER A 95 17.67 -2.55 -12.83
C SER A 95 19.11 -2.05 -12.66
N SER A 96 19.31 -0.89 -12.05
CA SER A 96 20.63 -0.34 -11.69
C SER A 96 21.16 -0.85 -10.35
N GLY A 97 20.42 -1.70 -9.65
CA GLY A 97 20.76 -2.21 -8.31
C GLY A 97 20.39 -1.25 -7.17
N ARG A 98 19.85 -0.05 -7.44
CA ARG A 98 19.39 0.88 -6.39
C ARG A 98 18.27 0.24 -5.58
N LYS A 99 18.40 0.28 -4.26
CA LYS A 99 17.35 -0.15 -3.33
C LYS A 99 16.26 0.91 -3.24
N SER A 100 15.03 0.46 -3.10
CA SER A 100 13.89 1.30 -2.76
C SER A 100 13.16 0.70 -1.54
N SER A 101 12.67 1.58 -0.69
CA SER A 101 11.82 1.26 0.46
C SER A 101 10.68 2.26 0.49
N GLY A 102 9.47 1.84 0.84
CA GLY A 102 8.35 2.75 0.94
C GLY A 102 7.35 2.34 2.01
N SER A 103 6.56 3.32 2.44
CA SER A 103 5.43 3.12 3.34
C SER A 103 4.14 3.44 2.61
N TRP A 104 3.11 2.64 2.88
CA TRP A 104 1.76 2.82 2.35
C TRP A 104 0.84 3.39 3.42
N GLY A 105 -0.01 4.32 3.02
CA GLY A 105 -1.04 4.90 3.86
C GLY A 105 -2.03 5.71 3.03
N PRO A 106 -3.03 6.34 3.66
CA PRO A 106 -3.91 7.26 2.97
C PRO A 106 -3.23 8.61 2.77
N LYS A 107 -3.45 9.23 1.61
CA LYS A 107 -3.40 10.68 1.45
C LYS A 107 -4.74 11.12 0.90
N ASP A 108 -5.46 11.90 1.70
CA ASP A 108 -6.86 12.24 1.41
C ASP A 108 -7.68 10.94 1.23
N GLU A 109 -8.38 10.75 0.12
CA GLU A 109 -9.11 9.52 -0.20
C GLU A 109 -8.32 8.52 -1.06
N MET A 110 -7.03 8.74 -1.27
CA MET A 110 -6.20 7.92 -2.15
C MET A 110 -5.30 6.96 -1.36
N PRO A 111 -5.18 5.69 -1.78
CA PRO A 111 -4.00 4.89 -1.47
C PRO A 111 -2.76 5.66 -1.90
N PHE A 112 -1.77 5.73 -1.02
CA PHE A 112 -0.59 6.56 -1.21
C PHE A 112 0.67 5.82 -0.79
N LEU A 113 1.67 5.83 -1.67
CA LEU A 113 3.00 5.29 -1.44
C LEU A 113 3.97 6.47 -1.25
N LYS A 114 4.63 6.52 -0.09
CA LYS A 114 5.85 7.32 0.06
C LYS A 114 7.06 6.44 -0.19
N LEU A 115 7.76 6.67 -1.29
CA LEU A 115 8.89 5.87 -1.74
C LEU A 115 10.19 6.62 -1.51
N THR A 116 11.22 5.93 -1.00
CA THR A 116 12.59 6.42 -0.91
C THR A 116 13.51 5.45 -1.64
N SER A 117 14.31 5.95 -2.59
CA SER A 117 15.39 5.20 -3.22
C SER A 117 16.74 5.65 -2.67
N LYS A 118 17.64 4.69 -2.47
CA LYS A 118 19.03 4.93 -2.07
C LYS A 118 19.97 4.41 -3.16
N ASP A 119 20.97 5.20 -3.51
CA ASP A 119 22.08 4.75 -4.36
C ASP A 119 23.22 4.12 -3.54
N GLY A 120 24.26 3.65 -4.23
CA GLY A 120 25.44 3.03 -3.61
C GLY A 120 26.35 3.99 -2.85
N GLU A 121 26.14 5.31 -3.00
CA GLU A 121 26.88 6.36 -2.31
C GLU A 121 26.14 6.85 -1.05
N GLY A 122 24.92 6.34 -0.82
CA GLY A 122 24.09 6.68 0.32
C GLY A 122 23.16 7.88 0.08
N ASN A 123 23.17 8.47 -1.13
CA ASN A 123 22.24 9.55 -1.45
C ASN A 123 20.82 8.98 -1.54
N SER A 124 19.89 9.68 -0.90
CA SER A 124 18.48 9.30 -0.86
C SER A 124 17.65 10.28 -1.67
N GLN A 125 16.69 9.76 -2.42
CA GLN A 125 15.65 10.56 -3.09
C GLN A 125 14.29 9.97 -2.73
N SER A 126 13.34 10.86 -2.45
CA SER A 126 11.99 10.46 -2.04
C SER A 126 10.95 11.06 -2.98
N MET A 127 9.85 10.34 -3.17
CA MET A 127 8.69 10.80 -3.91
C MET A 127 7.40 10.21 -3.29
N GLY A 128 6.29 10.90 -3.49
CA GLY A 128 4.96 10.43 -3.17
C GLY A 128 4.24 9.97 -4.42
N VAL A 129 3.49 8.87 -4.33
CA VAL A 129 2.66 8.36 -5.43
C VAL A 129 1.25 8.12 -4.90
N GLY A 130 0.32 8.98 -5.31
CA GLY A 130 -1.11 8.79 -5.08
C GLY A 130 -1.75 8.00 -6.22
N PHE A 131 -2.71 7.14 -5.87
CA PHE A 131 -3.42 6.30 -6.82
C PHE A 131 -4.92 6.65 -6.79
N ARG A 132 -5.46 7.14 -7.90
CA ARG A 132 -6.89 7.46 -8.02
C ARG A 132 -7.54 6.61 -9.11
N LEU A 133 -8.60 5.89 -8.75
CA LEU A 133 -9.44 5.20 -9.72
C LEU A 133 -10.32 6.23 -10.45
N ILE A 134 -10.18 6.32 -11.78
CA ILE A 134 -11.07 7.17 -12.61
C ILE A 134 -12.33 6.37 -12.94
N ASP A 135 -12.13 5.16 -13.46
CA ASP A 135 -13.17 4.16 -13.73
C ASP A 135 -12.57 2.75 -13.67
N GLU A 136 -13.37 1.70 -13.91
CA GLU A 136 -12.93 0.30 -13.85
C GLU A 136 -11.67 -0.04 -14.68
N ASN A 137 -11.38 0.74 -15.72
CA ASN A 137 -10.29 0.51 -16.66
C ASN A 137 -9.21 1.61 -16.64
N ASN A 138 -9.42 2.72 -15.94
CA ASN A 138 -8.51 3.87 -15.95
C ASN A 138 -8.07 4.27 -14.54
N LEU A 139 -6.76 4.44 -14.36
CA LEU A 139 -6.08 4.87 -13.14
C LEU A 139 -5.37 6.19 -13.40
N GLU A 140 -5.42 7.13 -12.46
CA GLU A 140 -4.50 8.27 -12.42
C GLU A 140 -3.44 8.05 -11.33
N LEU A 141 -2.18 8.08 -11.73
CA LEU A 141 -1.05 8.25 -10.82
C LEU A 141 -0.80 9.74 -10.61
N GLN A 142 -0.64 10.15 -9.37
CA GLN A 142 -0.26 11.51 -9.00
C GLN A 142 1.10 11.47 -8.30
N ILE A 143 2.08 12.17 -8.85
CA ILE A 143 3.43 12.23 -8.28
C ILE A 143 3.58 13.50 -7.47
N PHE A 144 3.99 13.34 -6.23
CA PHE A 144 4.19 14.42 -5.28
C PHE A 144 5.66 14.54 -4.93
N ASN A 145 6.13 15.78 -4.83
CA ASN A 145 7.45 16.04 -4.27
C ASN A 145 7.47 15.69 -2.77
N VAL A 146 8.61 15.15 -2.34
CA VAL A 146 8.89 14.88 -0.93
C VAL A 146 10.20 15.55 -0.57
N ASP A 147 10.16 16.46 0.39
CA ASP A 147 11.34 17.22 0.78
C ASP A 147 12.32 16.39 1.61
N ALA A 148 13.47 16.99 1.96
CA ALA A 148 14.49 16.33 2.76
C ALA A 148 14.05 15.94 4.18
N SER A 149 12.98 16.55 4.70
CA SER A 149 12.37 16.18 5.99
C SER A 149 11.40 15.00 5.88
N GLY A 150 11.06 14.59 4.66
CA GLY A 150 10.07 13.55 4.39
C GLY A 150 8.63 14.06 4.34
N THR A 151 8.45 15.39 4.26
CA THR A 151 7.15 16.04 4.10
C THR A 151 6.72 15.97 2.65
N VAL A 152 5.48 15.51 2.43
CA VAL A 152 4.86 15.43 1.11
C VAL A 152 4.24 16.77 0.77
N ALA A 153 4.45 17.26 -0.47
CA ALA A 153 3.79 18.47 -0.95
C ALA A 153 2.26 18.31 -0.98
N ASP A 154 1.54 19.42 -0.81
CA ASP A 154 0.06 19.40 -0.81
C ASP A 154 -0.51 19.02 -2.18
N PHE A 155 0.17 19.43 -3.26
CA PHE A 155 -0.27 19.25 -4.65
C PHE A 155 0.71 18.34 -5.42
N SER A 156 0.16 17.55 -6.34
CA SER A 156 0.95 16.75 -7.25
C SER A 156 1.66 17.64 -8.27
N GLU A 157 2.90 17.30 -8.60
CA GLU A 157 3.68 18.01 -9.62
C GLU A 157 3.36 17.53 -11.03
N MET A 158 2.94 16.28 -11.14
CA MET A 158 2.51 15.66 -12.37
C MET A 158 1.47 14.59 -12.10
N SER A 159 0.64 14.33 -13.09
CA SER A 159 -0.24 13.16 -13.12
C SER A 159 -0.07 12.37 -14.42
N LEU A 160 -0.39 11.09 -14.33
CA LEU A 160 -0.32 10.15 -15.45
C LEU A 160 -1.54 9.24 -15.43
N GLU A 161 -2.32 9.26 -16.51
CA GLU A 161 -3.38 8.29 -16.70
C GLU A 161 -2.83 6.98 -17.29
N MET A 162 -3.27 5.85 -16.73
CA MET A 162 -2.91 4.51 -17.15
C MET A 162 -4.17 3.68 -17.40
N LYS A 163 -4.11 2.81 -18.41
CA LYS A 163 -5.18 1.87 -18.77
C LYS A 163 -4.89 0.49 -18.22
N SER A 164 -5.92 -0.17 -17.73
CA SER A 164 -5.79 -1.55 -17.28
C SER A 164 -5.46 -2.48 -18.46
N VAL A 165 -4.58 -3.44 -18.21
CA VAL A 165 -4.21 -4.47 -19.18
C VAL A 165 -5.08 -5.69 -18.92
N LYS A 166 -5.80 -6.14 -19.95
CA LYS A 166 -6.53 -7.40 -19.87
C LYS A 166 -5.55 -8.55 -19.66
N PRO A 167 -5.82 -9.49 -18.75
CA PRO A 167 -4.98 -10.67 -18.60
C PRO A 167 -4.88 -11.39 -19.96
N LYS A 168 -3.65 -11.68 -20.41
CA LYS A 168 -3.44 -12.54 -21.58
C LYS A 168 -3.99 -13.92 -21.22
N LYS A 169 -4.97 -14.38 -21.99
CA LYS A 169 -5.55 -15.73 -21.89
C LYS A 169 -4.51 -16.79 -22.22
#